data_AF-A0A9D7E2Z3-F1
#
_entry.id   AF-A0A9D7E2Z3-F1
#
_cell.length_a   1.000
_cell.length_b   1.000
_cell.length_c   1.000
_cell.angle_alpha   90.00
_cell.angle_beta   90.00
_cell.angle_gamma   90.00
#
_symmetry.space_group_name_H-M   'P 1'
#
loop_
_entity.id
_entity.type
_entity.pdbx_description
1 polymer ?
#
loop_
_entity_poly.entity_id
_entity_poly.type
_entity_poly.pdbx_seq_one_letter_code
_entity_poly.pdbx_strand_id
1 'polypeptide(L)'
;MNVPMDIVKVLPRPGPVWGTYPLRAADDTAPLWRRLRLTTLLRRPLGHARSIARAAAGAAAAWHRLDDAARAGALLAVRVRLRREGLTPAAAAHALGIAAAKATEVLGQTPRETQILAAAVLLDQRMAEMATGEGKTLALALAAAVGAMAGMPVHVVTANEYLARRDAAWLAPFFAALGLRAAALPVGREDIERRAVYEHDVVYATARELAFDYLRDRLAFGPRSEAERTAAALAGASNPPPLMRGLCMALLDEADSILLDEADVPLILSRNVPQAARRAFLWQALAVARQLEPGRDFKIDASERSTVSADARIASIQVVARLFGRLGRIWVKQVAEKALLRVRLSAGPVGFDSPVTFGQ
;
A
#
# COMPACT_ATOMS: atom_id res chain seq x y z
N MET A 1 -15.57 -28.05 14.54
CA MET A 1 -15.84 -28.22 13.10
C MET A 1 -14.87 -27.36 12.33
N ASN A 2 -13.82 -27.98 11.81
CA ASN A 2 -12.72 -27.31 11.11
C ASN A 2 -13.10 -27.29 9.62
N VAL A 3 -13.44 -26.11 9.09
CA VAL A 3 -13.71 -25.95 7.65
C VAL A 3 -12.48 -25.31 7.02
N PRO A 4 -11.52 -26.08 6.48
CA PRO A 4 -10.54 -25.52 5.57
C PRO A 4 -11.22 -25.41 4.21
N MET A 5 -12.05 -24.39 4.02
CA MET A 5 -12.33 -23.93 2.65
C MET A 5 -11.01 -23.38 2.12
N ASP A 6 -10.60 -23.82 0.92
CA ASP A 6 -9.48 -23.31 0.16
C ASP A 6 -9.58 -21.78 -0.05
N ILE A 7 -9.32 -20.97 0.99
CA ILE A 7 -9.20 -19.50 0.92
C ILE A 7 -8.16 -19.12 -0.14
N VAL A 8 -7.22 -20.02 -0.41
CA VAL A 8 -6.20 -19.93 -1.46
C VAL A 8 -6.78 -19.81 -2.89
N LYS A 9 -8.02 -20.27 -3.14
CA LYS A 9 -8.72 -20.14 -4.44
C LYS A 9 -9.61 -18.89 -4.52
N VAL A 10 -9.97 -18.29 -3.40
CA VAL A 10 -10.86 -17.12 -3.39
C VAL A 10 -10.02 -15.86 -3.62
N LEU A 11 -10.38 -15.07 -4.63
CA LEU A 11 -9.71 -13.80 -4.89
C LEU A 11 -9.98 -12.79 -3.77
N PRO A 12 -8.98 -12.00 -3.33
CA PRO A 12 -9.14 -10.98 -2.30
C PRO A 12 -10.06 -9.88 -2.81
N ARG A 13 -11.22 -9.72 -2.17
CA ARG A 13 -12.28 -8.80 -2.61
C ARG A 13 -13.04 -8.25 -1.40
N PRO A 14 -13.36 -6.95 -1.38
CA PRO A 14 -14.15 -6.39 -0.30
C PRO A 14 -15.47 -7.14 -0.14
N GLY A 15 -15.81 -7.51 1.09
CA GLY A 15 -17.03 -8.25 1.38
C GLY A 15 -16.91 -9.14 2.63
N PRO A 16 -17.88 -10.04 2.84
CA PRO A 16 -17.98 -10.82 4.08
C PRO A 16 -16.82 -11.82 4.29
N VAL A 17 -16.11 -12.20 3.22
CA VAL A 17 -15.01 -13.19 3.28
C VAL A 17 -13.68 -12.54 3.65
N TRP A 18 -13.34 -11.41 3.03
CA TRP A 18 -12.04 -10.73 3.19
C TRP A 18 -12.12 -9.41 3.96
N GLY A 19 -13.30 -9.10 4.52
CA GLY A 19 -13.56 -7.85 5.21
C GLY A 19 -13.76 -6.65 4.29
N THR A 20 -13.90 -5.48 4.89
CA THR A 20 -14.14 -4.21 4.15
C THR A 20 -12.86 -3.63 3.55
N TYR A 21 -11.70 -4.05 4.05
CA TYR A 21 -10.38 -3.65 3.57
C TYR A 21 -9.49 -4.88 3.43
N PRO A 22 -9.64 -5.68 2.36
CA PRO A 22 -8.81 -6.85 2.15
C PRO A 22 -7.33 -6.46 2.06
N LEU A 23 -6.53 -7.06 2.93
CA LEU A 23 -5.08 -6.92 2.96
C LEU A 23 -4.50 -8.30 3.21
N ARG A 24 -3.56 -8.73 2.36
CA ARG A 24 -2.77 -9.93 2.67
C ARG A 24 -1.84 -9.62 3.85
N ALA A 25 -1.80 -10.48 4.85
CA ALA A 25 -0.87 -10.32 5.95
C ALA A 25 0.58 -10.41 5.45
N ALA A 26 1.53 -9.72 6.10
CA ALA A 26 2.96 -9.95 5.83
C ALA A 26 3.34 -11.43 6.08
N ASP A 27 2.59 -12.08 6.97
CA ASP A 27 2.74 -13.48 7.37
C ASP A 27 1.93 -14.44 6.48
N ASP A 28 1.16 -13.94 5.49
CA ASP A 28 0.62 -14.73 4.38
C ASP A 28 1.82 -15.15 3.50
N THR A 29 2.63 -16.02 4.07
CA THR A 29 3.62 -16.76 3.33
C THR A 29 2.88 -17.46 2.21
N ALA A 30 3.33 -17.23 0.98
CA ALA A 30 3.00 -18.09 -0.12
C ALA A 30 3.13 -19.54 0.41
N PRO A 31 2.07 -20.39 0.30
CA PRO A 31 2.03 -21.69 0.95
C PRO A 31 3.33 -22.47 0.77
N LEU A 32 3.69 -23.40 1.65
CA LEU A 32 4.93 -24.18 1.51
C LEU A 32 5.08 -24.83 0.11
N TRP A 33 3.99 -25.19 -0.56
CA TRP A 33 4.01 -25.66 -1.95
C TRP A 33 4.38 -24.57 -2.97
N ARG A 34 4.12 -23.28 -2.72
CA ARG A 34 4.67 -22.15 -3.48
C ARG A 34 6.17 -21.95 -3.23
N ARG A 35 6.67 -22.22 -2.02
CA ARG A 35 8.12 -22.23 -1.71
C ARG A 35 8.83 -23.46 -2.33
N LEU A 36 8.22 -24.64 -2.29
CA LEU A 36 8.63 -25.81 -3.07
C LEU A 36 8.44 -25.59 -4.57
N ARG A 37 7.57 -24.66 -4.95
CA ARG A 37 7.49 -24.15 -6.32
C ARG A 37 8.57 -23.13 -6.65
N LEU A 38 9.30 -22.49 -5.74
CA LEU A 38 10.42 -21.63 -6.16
C LEU A 38 11.49 -22.44 -6.92
N THR A 39 11.72 -23.70 -6.52
CA THR A 39 12.61 -24.61 -7.24
C THR A 39 12.00 -25.20 -8.53
N THR A 40 10.67 -25.19 -8.71
CA THR A 40 9.99 -25.67 -9.93
C THR A 40 9.37 -24.56 -10.82
N LEU A 41 9.25 -23.33 -10.34
CA LEU A 41 8.73 -22.13 -11.03
C LEU A 41 9.80 -21.41 -11.83
N LEU A 42 11.07 -21.50 -11.40
CA LEU A 42 12.22 -21.23 -12.29
C LEU A 42 12.18 -22.11 -13.55
N ARG A 43 11.35 -23.17 -13.56
CA ARG A 43 11.21 -24.14 -14.65
C ARG A 43 9.77 -24.38 -15.12
N ARG A 44 8.78 -23.54 -14.79
CA ARG A 44 7.51 -23.60 -15.53
C ARG A 44 7.70 -22.83 -16.83
N PRO A 45 7.87 -23.50 -17.99
CA PRO A 45 8.00 -22.78 -19.24
C PRO A 45 6.78 -21.88 -19.43
N LEU A 46 6.97 -20.78 -20.15
CA LEU A 46 5.91 -19.89 -20.62
C LEU A 46 4.74 -20.63 -21.30
N GLY A 47 4.84 -21.94 -21.55
CA GLY A 47 3.79 -22.82 -22.04
C GLY A 47 2.42 -22.64 -21.37
N HIS A 48 2.35 -22.40 -20.06
CA HIS A 48 1.05 -22.15 -19.40
C HIS A 48 0.44 -20.82 -19.84
N ALA A 49 1.17 -19.72 -19.73
CA ALA A 49 0.72 -18.39 -20.16
C ALA A 49 0.47 -18.34 -21.67
N ARG A 50 1.29 -19.03 -22.48
CA ARG A 50 1.10 -19.23 -23.92
C ARG A 50 -0.17 -20.02 -24.23
N SER A 51 -0.53 -21.01 -23.40
CA SER A 51 -1.78 -21.74 -23.55
C SER A 51 -2.99 -20.84 -23.28
N ILE A 52 -2.92 -20.03 -22.22
CA ILE A 52 -3.96 -19.04 -21.91
C ILE A 52 -4.07 -18.01 -23.05
N ALA A 53 -2.95 -17.46 -23.52
CA ALA A 53 -2.94 -16.47 -24.60
C ALA A 53 -3.52 -17.03 -25.92
N ARG A 54 -3.16 -18.26 -26.30
CA ARG A 54 -3.76 -18.93 -27.47
C ARG A 54 -5.26 -19.16 -27.31
N ALA A 55 -5.69 -19.62 -26.14
CA ALA A 55 -7.12 -19.80 -25.85
C ALA A 55 -7.87 -18.45 -25.85
N ALA A 56 -7.22 -17.37 -25.39
CA ALA A 56 -7.77 -16.02 -25.43
C ALA A 56 -7.96 -15.51 -26.86
N ALA A 57 -7.01 -15.77 -27.77
CA ALA A 57 -7.17 -15.45 -29.19
C ALA A 57 -8.38 -16.19 -29.80
N GLY A 58 -8.56 -17.47 -29.47
CA GLY A 58 -9.74 -18.23 -29.87
C GLY A 58 -11.06 -17.67 -29.30
N ALA A 59 -11.05 -17.22 -28.04
CA ALA A 59 -12.19 -16.57 -27.42
C ALA A 59 -12.52 -15.20 -28.05
N ALA A 60 -11.50 -14.40 -28.43
CA ALA A 60 -11.70 -13.15 -29.16
C ALA A 60 -12.32 -13.39 -30.54
N ALA A 61 -11.87 -14.40 -31.27
CA ALA A 61 -12.48 -14.79 -32.54
C ALA A 61 -13.94 -15.27 -32.37
N ALA A 62 -14.23 -15.99 -31.29
CA ALA A 62 -15.60 -16.41 -30.97
C ALA A 62 -16.50 -15.20 -30.63
N TRP A 63 -15.98 -14.21 -29.90
CA TRP A 63 -16.69 -12.99 -29.54
C TRP A 63 -17.21 -12.22 -30.75
N HIS A 64 -16.38 -12.07 -31.79
CA HIS A 64 -16.79 -11.35 -33.00
C HIS A 64 -17.91 -12.02 -33.79
N ARG A 65 -18.11 -13.35 -33.62
CA ARG A 65 -19.20 -14.10 -34.24
C ARG A 65 -20.54 -14.00 -33.49
N LEU A 66 -20.54 -13.48 -32.27
CA LEU A 66 -21.74 -13.31 -31.47
C LEU A 66 -22.49 -12.04 -31.89
N ASP A 67 -23.81 -12.08 -31.78
CA ASP A 67 -24.66 -10.89 -31.81
C ASP A 67 -24.60 -10.12 -30.48
N ASP A 68 -25.21 -8.93 -30.43
CA ASP A 68 -25.09 -8.05 -29.25
C ASP A 68 -25.73 -8.64 -27.99
N ALA A 69 -26.84 -9.38 -28.12
CA ALA A 69 -27.49 -10.03 -27.00
C ALA A 69 -26.62 -11.16 -26.42
N ALA A 70 -26.03 -11.99 -27.29
CA ALA A 70 -25.13 -13.05 -26.89
C ALA A 70 -23.82 -12.50 -26.31
N ARG A 71 -23.30 -11.38 -26.82
CA ARG A 71 -22.13 -10.67 -26.26
C ARG A 71 -22.39 -10.20 -24.83
N ALA A 72 -23.54 -9.57 -24.59
CA ALA A 72 -23.92 -9.14 -23.24
C ALA A 72 -24.02 -10.33 -22.27
N GLY A 73 -24.64 -11.44 -22.72
CA GLY A 73 -24.71 -12.69 -21.96
C GLY A 73 -23.33 -13.30 -21.67
N ALA A 74 -22.43 -13.33 -22.66
CA ALA A 74 -21.08 -13.86 -22.52
C ALA A 74 -20.23 -13.04 -21.54
N LEU A 75 -20.31 -11.70 -21.59
CA LEU A 75 -19.63 -10.82 -20.64
C LEU A 75 -20.14 -11.03 -19.20
N LEU A 76 -21.45 -11.15 -19.00
CA LEU A 76 -22.00 -11.45 -17.68
C LEU A 76 -21.54 -12.83 -17.19
N ALA A 77 -21.61 -13.84 -18.04
CA ALA A 77 -21.21 -15.21 -17.71
C ALA A 77 -19.73 -15.30 -17.30
N VAL A 78 -18.83 -14.58 -17.98
CA VAL A 78 -17.41 -14.59 -17.61
C VAL A 78 -17.17 -13.88 -16.28
N ARG A 79 -17.85 -12.77 -15.99
CA ARG A 79 -17.77 -12.07 -14.69
C ARG A 79 -18.22 -12.96 -13.54
N VAL A 80 -19.35 -13.66 -13.72
CA VAL A 80 -19.86 -14.62 -12.72
C VAL A 80 -18.85 -15.75 -12.51
N ARG A 81 -18.30 -16.32 -13.60
CA ARG A 81 -17.30 -17.39 -13.51
C ARG A 81 -16.05 -16.93 -12.76
N LEU A 82 -15.47 -15.78 -13.12
CA LEU A 82 -14.32 -15.20 -12.43
C LEU A 82 -14.59 -14.99 -10.94
N ARG A 83 -15.79 -14.51 -10.60
CA ARG A 83 -16.16 -14.24 -9.21
C ARG A 83 -16.38 -15.51 -8.37
N ARG A 84 -16.84 -16.60 -8.99
CA ARG A 84 -17.14 -17.87 -8.32
C ARG A 84 -15.92 -18.78 -8.24
N GLU A 85 -15.18 -18.90 -9.33
CA GLU A 85 -14.12 -19.89 -9.52
C GLU A 85 -12.71 -19.29 -9.42
N GLY A 86 -12.59 -17.96 -9.45
CA GLY A 86 -11.31 -17.24 -9.48
C GLY A 86 -10.69 -17.19 -10.88
N LEU A 87 -9.38 -16.90 -10.92
CA LEU A 87 -8.58 -16.79 -12.15
C LEU A 87 -8.14 -18.16 -12.68
N THR A 88 -9.08 -19.08 -12.90
CA THR A 88 -8.77 -20.36 -13.55
C THR A 88 -8.27 -20.11 -14.98
N PRO A 89 -7.42 -20.98 -15.57
CA PRO A 89 -6.87 -20.76 -16.90
C PRO A 89 -7.95 -20.54 -17.98
N ALA A 90 -9.06 -21.28 -17.89
CA ALA A 90 -10.19 -21.15 -18.81
C ALA A 90 -10.96 -19.84 -18.60
N ALA A 91 -11.19 -19.43 -17.35
CA ALA A 91 -11.86 -18.16 -17.05
C ALA A 91 -11.00 -16.96 -17.45
N ALA A 92 -9.70 -17.00 -17.15
CA ALA A 92 -8.75 -15.97 -17.53
C ALA A 92 -8.61 -15.85 -19.05
N ALA A 93 -8.50 -16.97 -19.78
CA ALA A 93 -8.44 -16.95 -21.24
C ALA A 93 -9.71 -16.36 -21.87
N HIS A 94 -10.89 -16.77 -21.41
CA HIS A 94 -12.15 -16.24 -21.92
C HIS A 94 -12.29 -14.74 -21.65
N ALA A 95 -11.94 -14.29 -20.44
CA ALA A 95 -11.97 -12.88 -20.07
C ALA A 95 -10.97 -12.04 -20.86
N LEU A 96 -9.74 -12.54 -21.06
CA LEU A 96 -8.72 -11.89 -21.90
C LEU A 96 -9.18 -11.80 -23.36
N GLY A 97 -9.83 -12.83 -23.90
CA GLY A 97 -10.34 -12.79 -25.27
C GLY A 97 -11.43 -11.74 -25.48
N ILE A 98 -12.37 -11.64 -24.53
CA ILE A 98 -13.41 -10.60 -24.53
C ILE A 98 -12.78 -9.21 -24.39
N ALA A 99 -11.86 -9.03 -23.45
CA ALA A 99 -11.15 -7.77 -23.27
C ALA A 99 -10.35 -7.40 -24.53
N ALA A 100 -9.68 -8.35 -25.17
CA ALA A 100 -8.93 -8.09 -26.40
C ALA A 100 -9.84 -7.66 -27.55
N ALA A 101 -10.98 -8.34 -27.75
CA ALA A 101 -11.96 -7.94 -28.75
C ALA A 101 -12.54 -6.55 -28.48
N LYS A 102 -12.79 -6.20 -27.20
CA LYS A 102 -13.24 -4.86 -26.81
C LYS A 102 -12.19 -3.77 -27.03
N ALA A 103 -10.91 -4.07 -26.84
CA ALA A 103 -9.83 -3.15 -27.18
C ALA A 103 -9.83 -2.85 -28.69
N THR A 104 -10.01 -3.87 -29.54
CA THR A 104 -10.15 -3.68 -30.99
C THR A 104 -11.36 -2.81 -31.33
N GLU A 105 -12.53 -3.12 -30.78
CA GLU A 105 -13.79 -2.43 -31.09
C GLU A 105 -13.78 -0.96 -30.67
N VAL A 106 -13.19 -0.65 -29.52
CA VAL A 106 -13.35 0.67 -28.88
C VAL A 106 -12.12 1.55 -29.04
N LEU A 107 -10.92 0.98 -28.99
CA LEU A 107 -9.66 1.73 -29.11
C LEU A 107 -9.09 1.68 -30.54
N GLY A 108 -9.66 0.84 -31.42
CA GLY A 108 -9.07 0.56 -32.74
C GLY A 108 -7.73 -0.17 -32.68
N GLN A 109 -7.34 -0.69 -31.51
CA GLN A 109 -6.08 -1.38 -31.31
C GLN A 109 -6.34 -2.86 -31.08
N THR A 110 -5.94 -3.70 -32.04
CA THR A 110 -5.95 -5.15 -31.86
C THR A 110 -4.75 -5.56 -31.03
N PRO A 111 -4.94 -6.14 -29.83
CA PRO A 111 -3.82 -6.55 -29.02
C PRO A 111 -2.96 -7.61 -29.72
N ARG A 112 -1.65 -7.43 -29.67
CA ARG A 112 -0.67 -8.39 -30.21
C ARG A 112 -0.62 -9.62 -29.32
N GLU A 113 -0.15 -10.74 -29.88
CA GLU A 113 0.04 -11.98 -29.11
C GLU A 113 0.97 -11.78 -27.91
N THR A 114 2.01 -10.94 -28.05
CA THR A 114 2.95 -10.59 -26.99
C THR A 114 2.26 -9.85 -25.84
N GLN A 115 1.30 -8.97 -26.14
CA GLN A 115 0.54 -8.20 -25.14
C GLN A 115 -0.44 -9.10 -24.38
N ILE A 116 -1.13 -10.00 -25.08
CA ILE A 116 -2.03 -10.99 -24.44
C ILE A 116 -1.22 -11.96 -23.57
N LEU A 117 -0.05 -12.40 -24.05
CA LEU A 117 0.87 -13.22 -23.27
C LEU A 117 1.36 -12.49 -22.01
N ALA A 118 1.77 -11.23 -22.13
CA ALA A 118 2.19 -10.42 -21.00
C ALA A 118 1.04 -10.26 -19.98
N ALA A 119 -0.18 -9.99 -20.42
CA ALA A 119 -1.35 -9.92 -19.54
C ALA A 119 -1.58 -11.26 -18.79
N ALA A 120 -1.44 -12.40 -19.47
CA ALA A 120 -1.54 -13.72 -18.85
C ALA A 120 -0.42 -13.98 -17.82
N VAL A 121 0.81 -13.50 -18.08
CA VAL A 121 1.94 -13.57 -17.14
C VAL A 121 1.68 -12.72 -15.90
N LEU A 122 1.17 -11.50 -16.07
CA LEU A 122 0.83 -10.59 -14.97
C LEU A 122 -0.29 -11.17 -14.09
N LEU A 123 -1.31 -11.80 -14.68
CA LEU A 123 -2.38 -12.49 -13.94
C LEU A 123 -1.89 -13.71 -13.15
N ASP A 124 -0.76 -14.33 -13.54
CA ASP A 124 -0.07 -15.38 -12.78
C ASP A 124 0.89 -14.81 -11.72
N GLN A 125 0.81 -13.50 -11.42
CA GLN A 125 1.62 -12.80 -10.40
C GLN A 125 3.13 -12.86 -10.69
N ARG A 126 3.52 -12.66 -11.95
CA ARG A 126 4.92 -12.64 -12.40
C ARG A 126 5.26 -11.34 -13.13
N MET A 127 6.55 -11.07 -13.23
CA MET A 127 7.07 -9.97 -14.04
C MET A 127 7.05 -10.37 -15.52
N ALA A 128 6.62 -9.45 -16.37
CA ALA A 128 6.68 -9.57 -17.81
C ALA A 128 7.65 -8.52 -18.36
N GLU A 129 8.80 -8.96 -18.84
CA GLU A 129 9.73 -8.08 -19.54
C GLU A 129 9.27 -7.89 -20.99
N MET A 130 9.07 -6.64 -21.37
CA MET A 130 8.66 -6.24 -22.71
C MET A 130 9.55 -5.08 -23.15
N ALA A 131 10.04 -5.11 -24.39
CA ALA A 131 10.78 -3.99 -24.94
C ALA A 131 9.92 -2.72 -25.00
N THR A 132 10.56 -1.56 -24.90
CA THR A 132 9.88 -0.27 -25.09
C THR A 132 9.23 -0.21 -26.47
N GLY A 133 7.98 0.24 -26.54
CA GLY A 133 7.21 0.28 -27.80
C GLY A 133 6.38 -0.98 -28.09
N GLU A 134 6.50 -2.06 -27.31
CA GLU A 134 5.63 -3.25 -27.42
C GLU A 134 4.19 -3.03 -26.90
N GLY A 135 3.90 -1.84 -26.36
CA GLY A 135 2.59 -1.47 -25.83
C GLY A 135 2.27 -2.08 -24.47
N LYS A 136 3.19 -1.93 -23.50
CA LYS A 136 3.02 -2.32 -22.08
C LYS A 136 1.69 -1.83 -21.50
N THR A 137 1.31 -0.60 -21.80
CA THR A 137 0.07 0.03 -21.32
C THR A 137 -1.17 -0.79 -21.68
N LEU A 138 -1.28 -1.32 -22.91
CA LEU A 138 -2.41 -2.14 -23.32
C LEU A 138 -2.37 -3.53 -22.64
N ALA A 139 -1.19 -4.13 -22.47
CA ALA A 139 -1.04 -5.39 -21.74
C ALA A 139 -1.47 -5.25 -20.26
N LEU A 140 -1.08 -4.15 -19.60
CA LEU A 140 -1.51 -3.81 -18.25
C LEU A 140 -3.03 -3.60 -18.20
N ALA A 141 -3.61 -2.89 -19.16
CA ALA A 141 -5.05 -2.65 -19.24
C ALA A 141 -5.85 -3.95 -19.35
N LEU A 142 -5.39 -4.90 -20.18
CA LEU A 142 -6.02 -6.23 -20.32
C LEU A 142 -5.98 -7.00 -18.99
N ALA A 143 -4.83 -7.02 -18.30
CA ALA A 143 -4.70 -7.67 -17.00
C ALA A 143 -5.59 -6.98 -15.94
N ALA A 144 -5.62 -5.65 -15.93
CA ALA A 144 -6.44 -4.84 -15.02
C ALA A 144 -7.93 -5.12 -15.21
N ALA A 145 -8.38 -5.18 -16.47
CA ALA A 145 -9.77 -5.48 -16.81
C ALA A 145 -10.20 -6.87 -16.30
N VAL A 146 -9.36 -7.89 -16.43
CA VAL A 146 -9.66 -9.23 -15.91
C VAL A 146 -9.75 -9.24 -14.38
N GLY A 147 -8.82 -8.57 -13.70
CA GLY A 147 -8.85 -8.44 -12.24
C GLY A 147 -10.10 -7.72 -11.73
N ALA A 148 -10.44 -6.61 -12.37
CA ALA A 148 -11.63 -5.81 -12.07
C ALA A 148 -12.94 -6.56 -12.37
N MET A 149 -13.04 -7.30 -13.49
CA MET A 149 -14.18 -8.16 -13.79
C MET A 149 -14.40 -9.25 -12.73
N ALA A 150 -13.30 -9.75 -12.15
CA ALA A 150 -13.35 -10.69 -11.03
C ALA A 150 -13.81 -10.05 -9.70
N GLY A 151 -13.97 -8.72 -9.66
CA GLY A 151 -14.44 -7.95 -8.52
C GLY A 151 -13.32 -7.52 -7.55
N MET A 152 -12.06 -7.60 -7.98
CA MET A 152 -10.94 -7.08 -7.20
C MET A 152 -10.75 -5.59 -7.50
N PRO A 153 -10.59 -4.73 -6.48
CA PRO A 153 -9.99 -3.42 -6.66
C PRO A 153 -8.60 -3.56 -7.28
N VAL A 154 -8.36 -2.91 -8.42
CA VAL A 154 -7.08 -2.96 -9.14
C VAL A 154 -6.41 -1.60 -9.10
N HIS A 155 -5.15 -1.56 -8.69
CA HIS A 155 -4.30 -0.38 -8.76
C HIS A 155 -3.27 -0.55 -9.88
N VAL A 156 -3.29 0.32 -10.89
CA VAL A 156 -2.23 0.39 -11.90
C VAL A 156 -1.27 1.49 -11.45
N VAL A 157 -0.04 1.09 -11.16
CA VAL A 157 0.99 1.95 -10.59
C VAL A 157 1.95 2.34 -11.70
N THR A 158 2.15 3.63 -11.90
CA THR A 158 3.07 4.17 -12.92
C THR A 158 4.11 5.09 -12.29
N ALA A 159 5.16 5.42 -13.05
CA ALA A 159 6.25 6.27 -12.58
C ALA A 159 5.82 7.71 -12.24
N ASN A 160 4.81 8.27 -12.93
CA ASN A 160 4.39 9.66 -12.69
C ASN A 160 2.90 9.92 -12.96
N GLU A 161 2.41 11.05 -12.40
CA GLU A 161 1.01 11.45 -12.46
C GLU A 161 0.51 11.70 -13.90
N TYR A 162 1.36 12.27 -14.76
CA TYR A 162 0.98 12.52 -16.15
C TYR A 162 0.64 11.21 -16.87
N LEU A 163 1.48 10.19 -16.74
CA LEU A 163 1.24 8.87 -17.31
C LEU A 163 -0.04 8.25 -16.73
N ALA A 164 -0.23 8.31 -15.40
CA ALA A 164 -1.43 7.79 -14.75
C ALA A 164 -2.71 8.45 -15.31
N ARG A 165 -2.74 9.78 -15.43
CA ARG A 165 -3.89 10.53 -15.95
C ARG A 165 -4.12 10.26 -17.44
N ARG A 166 -3.06 10.27 -18.25
CA ARG A 166 -3.12 9.98 -19.69
C ARG A 166 -3.72 8.60 -19.93
N ASP A 167 -3.20 7.59 -19.24
CA ASP A 167 -3.60 6.20 -19.47
C ASP A 167 -5.01 5.93 -18.96
N ALA A 168 -5.39 6.47 -17.80
CA ALA A 168 -6.76 6.38 -17.30
C ALA A 168 -7.76 7.03 -18.26
N ALA A 169 -7.45 8.22 -18.80
CA ALA A 169 -8.32 8.92 -19.74
C ALA A 169 -8.43 8.18 -21.08
N TRP A 170 -7.30 7.72 -21.62
CA TRP A 170 -7.26 6.99 -22.88
C TRP A 170 -7.99 5.65 -22.82
N LEU A 171 -7.87 4.92 -21.70
CA LEU A 171 -8.47 3.59 -21.53
C LEU A 171 -9.88 3.62 -20.93
N ALA A 172 -10.39 4.78 -20.53
CA ALA A 172 -11.74 4.89 -19.96
C ALA A 172 -12.85 4.29 -20.85
N PRO A 173 -12.88 4.53 -22.18
CA PRO A 173 -13.87 3.91 -23.06
C PRO A 173 -13.77 2.37 -23.08
N PHE A 174 -12.54 1.84 -23.04
CA PHE A 174 -12.29 0.40 -23.02
C PHE A 174 -12.82 -0.25 -21.74
N PHE A 175 -12.54 0.34 -20.57
CA PHE A 175 -13.09 -0.15 -19.31
C PHE A 175 -14.61 -0.03 -19.27
N ALA A 176 -15.17 1.09 -19.74
CA ALA A 176 -16.61 1.32 -19.80
C ALA A 176 -17.32 0.26 -20.66
N ALA A 177 -16.74 -0.13 -21.79
CA ALA A 177 -17.29 -1.16 -22.68
C ALA A 177 -17.29 -2.58 -22.06
N LEU A 178 -16.52 -2.79 -20.99
CA LEU A 178 -16.53 -4.01 -20.16
C LEU A 178 -17.43 -3.87 -18.92
N GLY A 179 -18.12 -2.74 -18.77
CA GLY A 179 -18.93 -2.42 -17.59
C GLY A 179 -18.09 -2.15 -16.34
N LEU A 180 -16.91 -1.57 -16.53
CA LEU A 180 -15.95 -1.19 -15.49
C LEU A 180 -15.71 0.32 -15.52
N ARG A 181 -15.24 0.86 -14.41
CA ARG A 181 -14.85 2.26 -14.26
C ARG A 181 -13.36 2.37 -13.97
N ALA A 182 -12.70 3.33 -14.60
CA ALA A 182 -11.30 3.66 -14.33
C ALA A 182 -11.11 5.16 -14.08
N ALA A 183 -10.20 5.51 -13.17
CA ALA A 183 -9.83 6.89 -12.88
C ALA A 183 -8.38 6.97 -12.40
N ALA A 184 -7.79 8.16 -12.48
CA ALA A 184 -6.46 8.43 -11.92
C ALA A 184 -6.58 9.17 -10.59
N LEU A 185 -5.71 8.84 -9.62
CA LEU A 185 -5.65 9.55 -8.35
C LEU A 185 -5.17 10.99 -8.55
N PRO A 186 -5.91 11.97 -8.00
CA PRO A 186 -5.49 13.36 -8.10
C PRO A 186 -4.47 13.70 -7.01
N VAL A 187 -3.40 14.40 -7.38
CA VAL A 187 -2.37 14.85 -6.42
C VAL A 187 -2.87 16.05 -5.62
N GLY A 188 -2.61 16.07 -4.32
CA GLY A 188 -2.88 17.21 -3.44
C GLY A 188 -4.36 17.53 -3.18
N ARG A 189 -5.28 16.64 -3.57
CA ARG A 189 -6.72 16.79 -3.34
C ARG A 189 -7.19 16.23 -2.00
N GLU A 190 -8.38 16.65 -1.59
CA GLU A 190 -9.01 16.24 -0.34
C GLU A 190 -9.43 14.76 -0.33
N ASP A 191 -9.49 14.20 0.88
CA ASP A 191 -9.87 12.81 1.15
C ASP A 191 -11.21 12.39 0.50
N ILE A 192 -12.17 13.32 0.37
CA ILE A 192 -13.48 13.07 -0.25
C ILE A 192 -13.32 12.75 -1.74
N GLU A 193 -12.54 13.56 -2.47
CA GLU A 193 -12.31 13.37 -3.91
C GLU A 193 -11.52 12.08 -4.17
N ARG A 194 -10.52 11.79 -3.32
CA ARG A 194 -9.72 10.56 -3.41
C ARG A 194 -10.59 9.32 -3.18
N ARG A 195 -11.50 9.35 -2.21
CA ARG A 195 -12.42 8.24 -1.94
C ARG A 195 -13.31 7.95 -3.15
N ALA A 196 -13.83 8.99 -3.80
CA ALA A 196 -14.62 8.83 -5.03
C ALA A 196 -13.81 8.18 -6.17
N VAL A 197 -12.50 8.46 -6.26
CA VAL A 197 -11.62 7.77 -7.21
C VAL A 197 -11.44 6.30 -6.82
N TYR A 198 -11.18 5.99 -5.55
CA TYR A 198 -11.05 4.61 -5.08
C TYR A 198 -12.32 3.77 -5.27
N GLU A 199 -13.50 4.36 -5.42
CA GLU A 199 -14.73 3.64 -5.76
C GLU A 199 -14.73 3.05 -7.18
N HIS A 200 -13.82 3.46 -8.06
CA HIS A 200 -13.65 2.89 -9.38
C HIS A 200 -13.08 1.47 -9.30
N ASP A 201 -13.30 0.65 -10.33
CA ASP A 201 -12.80 -0.73 -10.36
C ASP A 201 -11.29 -0.78 -10.61
N VAL A 202 -10.79 0.18 -11.40
CA VAL A 202 -9.37 0.35 -11.73
C VAL A 202 -8.93 1.77 -11.36
N VAL A 203 -7.87 1.89 -10.56
CA VAL A 203 -7.30 3.17 -10.15
C VAL A 203 -5.87 3.28 -10.66
N TYR A 204 -5.60 4.31 -11.45
CA TYR A 204 -4.24 4.65 -11.89
C TYR A 204 -3.60 5.62 -10.89
N ALA A 205 -2.37 5.36 -10.47
CA ALA A 205 -1.71 6.16 -9.46
C ALA A 205 -0.18 6.04 -9.54
N THR A 206 0.52 6.93 -8.84
CA THR A 206 1.94 6.72 -8.54
C THR A 206 2.11 5.87 -7.28
N ALA A 207 3.26 5.21 -7.15
CA ALA A 207 3.58 4.42 -5.95
C ALA A 207 3.50 5.27 -4.68
N ARG A 208 4.01 6.51 -4.75
CA ARG A 208 3.99 7.50 -3.68
C ARG A 208 2.58 7.79 -3.17
N GLU A 209 1.63 8.06 -4.07
CA GLU A 209 0.25 8.43 -3.70
C GLU A 209 -0.49 7.27 -3.02
N LEU A 210 -0.35 6.05 -3.55
CA LEU A 210 -0.94 4.85 -2.95
C LEU A 210 -0.37 4.56 -1.57
N ALA A 211 0.95 4.69 -1.42
CA ALA A 211 1.61 4.47 -0.15
C ALA A 211 1.20 5.51 0.91
N PHE A 212 1.09 6.79 0.53
CA PHE A 212 0.61 7.82 1.46
C PHE A 212 -0.84 7.61 1.88
N ASP A 213 -1.72 7.20 0.96
CA ASP A 213 -3.11 6.87 1.32
C ASP A 213 -3.20 5.65 2.22
N TYR A 214 -2.39 4.63 1.95
CA TYR A 214 -2.27 3.50 2.85
C TYR A 214 -1.83 3.96 4.25
N LEU A 215 -0.81 4.83 4.36
CA LEU A 215 -0.38 5.37 5.65
C LEU A 215 -1.46 6.23 6.32
N ARG A 216 -2.23 7.03 5.57
CA ARG A 216 -3.39 7.78 6.08
C ARG A 216 -4.45 6.86 6.67
N ASP A 217 -4.80 5.79 5.94
CA ASP A 217 -5.74 4.79 6.40
C ASP A 217 -5.22 4.10 7.67
N ARG A 218 -3.94 3.71 7.72
CA ARG A 218 -3.31 3.12 8.93
C ARG A 218 -3.37 4.06 10.14
N LEU A 219 -3.13 5.36 9.95
CA LEU A 219 -3.27 6.35 11.02
C LEU A 219 -4.73 6.52 11.48
N ALA A 220 -5.69 6.53 10.55
CA ALA A 220 -7.11 6.63 10.86
C ALA A 220 -7.63 5.40 11.61
N PHE A 221 -7.12 4.21 11.26
CA PHE A 221 -7.45 2.96 11.94
C PHE A 221 -6.87 2.86 13.36
N GLY A 222 -5.73 3.52 13.61
CA GLY A 222 -5.01 3.37 14.87
C GLY A 222 -4.51 1.94 15.10
N PRO A 223 -4.22 1.54 16.36
CA PRO A 223 -3.71 0.21 16.70
C PRO A 223 -4.77 -0.90 16.65
N ARG A 224 -5.98 -0.61 16.17
CA ARG A 224 -7.11 -1.56 16.21
C ARG A 224 -6.97 -2.65 15.16
N SER A 225 -7.21 -3.89 15.56
CA SER A 225 -7.41 -5.03 14.68
C SER A 225 -8.68 -4.87 13.84
N GLU A 226 -8.79 -5.66 12.77
CA GLU A 226 -9.99 -5.65 11.93
C GLU A 226 -11.26 -6.06 12.70
N ALA A 227 -11.16 -7.06 13.57
CA ALA A 227 -12.27 -7.49 14.42
C ALA A 227 -12.73 -6.36 15.35
N GLU A 228 -11.79 -5.62 15.96
CA GLU A 228 -12.11 -4.46 16.82
C GLU A 228 -12.74 -3.32 16.02
N ARG A 229 -12.32 -3.10 14.76
CA ARG A 229 -12.93 -2.08 13.89
C ARG A 229 -14.36 -2.45 13.51
N THR A 230 -14.59 -3.70 13.12
CA THR A 230 -15.93 -4.20 12.78
C THR A 230 -16.86 -4.15 14.00
N ALA A 231 -16.37 -4.57 15.17
CA ALA A 231 -17.12 -4.48 16.41
C ALA A 231 -17.44 -3.02 16.78
N ALA A 232 -16.48 -2.11 16.66
CA ALA A 232 -16.69 -0.68 16.91
C ALA A 232 -17.72 -0.07 15.93
N ALA A 233 -17.65 -0.41 14.64
CA ALA A 233 -18.62 0.03 13.64
C ALA A 233 -20.04 -0.49 13.95
N LEU A 234 -20.18 -1.76 14.32
CA LEU A 234 -21.45 -2.34 14.75
C LEU A 234 -21.99 -1.70 16.04
N ALA A 235 -21.10 -1.24 16.92
CA ALA A 235 -21.44 -0.50 18.15
C ALA A 235 -21.73 1.00 17.91
N GLY A 236 -21.79 1.46 16.65
CA GLY A 236 -22.13 2.84 16.31
C GLY A 236 -20.95 3.82 16.36
N ALA A 237 -19.70 3.36 16.47
CA ALA A 237 -18.54 4.24 16.39
C ALA A 237 -18.38 4.79 14.96
N SER A 238 -18.41 6.12 14.83
CA SER A 238 -18.07 6.80 13.58
C SER A 238 -16.56 6.79 13.39
N ASN A 239 -16.04 5.72 12.79
CA ASN A 239 -14.71 5.78 12.17
C ASN A 239 -14.91 6.28 10.73
N PRO A 240 -14.10 7.24 10.25
CA PRO A 240 -14.14 7.58 8.84
C PRO A 240 -13.86 6.31 8.03
N PRO A 241 -14.65 6.02 6.98
CA PRO A 241 -14.38 4.89 6.11
C PRO A 241 -12.99 5.06 5.51
N PRO A 242 -12.26 3.95 5.26
CA PRO A 242 -10.96 4.05 4.61
C PRO A 242 -11.05 4.81 3.28
N LEU A 243 -9.94 5.42 2.90
CA LEU A 243 -9.76 6.01 1.59
C LEU A 243 -9.73 4.90 0.54
N MET A 244 -8.89 3.88 0.76
CA MET A 244 -8.73 2.78 -0.20
C MET A 244 -9.74 1.66 0.06
N ARG A 245 -10.00 0.84 -0.97
CA ARG A 245 -10.89 -0.33 -0.88
C ARG A 245 -10.13 -1.64 -0.66
N GLY A 246 -8.98 -1.57 -0.01
CA GLY A 246 -8.06 -2.71 0.19
C GLY A 246 -6.95 -2.79 -0.86
N LEU A 247 -5.98 -3.66 -0.61
CA LEU A 247 -4.80 -3.89 -1.45
C LEU A 247 -4.89 -5.27 -2.10
N CYS A 248 -5.79 -5.39 -3.08
CA CYS A 248 -6.15 -6.68 -3.69
C CYS A 248 -5.25 -7.07 -4.86
N MET A 249 -5.04 -6.14 -5.80
CA MET A 249 -4.20 -6.32 -6.97
C MET A 249 -3.50 -5.01 -7.33
N ALA A 250 -2.18 -5.07 -7.51
CA ALA A 250 -1.38 -3.97 -8.03
C ALA A 250 -0.63 -4.43 -9.28
N LEU A 251 -0.71 -3.64 -10.34
CA LEU A 251 0.04 -3.83 -11.58
C LEU A 251 1.03 -2.68 -11.72
N LEU A 252 2.31 -2.98 -11.70
CA LEU A 252 3.38 -1.99 -11.73
C LEU A 252 3.88 -1.84 -13.17
N ASP A 253 3.74 -0.64 -13.73
CA ASP A 253 4.51 -0.22 -14.90
C ASP A 253 5.89 0.25 -14.46
N GLU A 254 6.93 -0.02 -15.24
CA GLU A 254 8.33 0.27 -14.86
C GLU A 254 8.68 -0.26 -13.45
N ALA A 255 8.41 -1.55 -13.24
CA ALA A 255 8.55 -2.19 -11.92
C ALA A 255 9.98 -2.15 -11.36
N ASP A 256 11.00 -2.09 -12.22
CA ASP A 256 12.39 -1.85 -11.86
C ASP A 256 12.58 -0.48 -11.21
N SER A 257 12.14 0.59 -11.87
CA SER A 257 12.20 1.95 -11.33
C SER A 257 11.45 2.06 -9.98
N ILE A 258 10.26 1.46 -9.88
CA ILE A 258 9.44 1.57 -8.67
C ILE A 258 9.97 0.72 -7.50
N LEU A 259 10.35 -0.53 -7.77
CA LEU A 259 10.70 -1.49 -6.71
C LEU A 259 12.18 -1.49 -6.35
N LEU A 260 13.05 -0.93 -7.19
CA LEU A 260 14.48 -0.80 -6.92
C LEU A 260 14.82 0.65 -6.62
N ASP A 261 14.67 1.54 -7.61
CA ASP A 261 15.21 2.90 -7.50
C ASP A 261 14.44 3.77 -6.49
N GLU A 262 13.10 3.70 -6.48
CA GLU A 262 12.28 4.48 -5.55
C GLU A 262 12.15 3.83 -4.16
N ALA A 263 12.44 2.54 -4.03
CA ALA A 263 12.19 1.78 -2.79
C ALA A 263 13.14 2.15 -1.64
N ASP A 264 14.32 2.69 -1.94
CA ASP A 264 15.32 3.07 -0.95
C ASP A 264 14.97 4.35 -0.17
N VAL A 265 13.99 5.13 -0.64
CA VAL A 265 13.58 6.39 0.02
C VAL A 265 12.37 6.13 0.94
N PRO A 266 12.52 6.23 2.27
CA PRO A 266 11.41 6.00 3.18
C PRO A 266 10.34 7.09 3.02
N LEU A 267 9.09 6.67 2.85
CA LEU A 267 7.94 7.57 2.80
C LEU A 267 7.49 7.94 4.22
N ILE A 268 7.57 9.22 4.59
CA ILE A 268 7.25 9.71 5.93
C ILE A 268 5.98 10.58 5.89
N LEU A 269 4.93 10.11 6.55
CA LEU A 269 3.71 10.90 6.78
C LEU A 269 3.83 11.65 8.11
N SER A 270 3.98 12.98 8.04
CA SER A 270 4.06 13.84 9.22
C SER A 270 2.72 14.51 9.49
N ARG A 271 2.29 14.54 10.76
CA ARG A 271 1.13 15.30 11.22
C ARG A 271 1.56 16.28 12.29
N ASN A 272 1.15 17.54 12.16
CA ASN A 272 1.34 18.51 13.22
C ASN A 272 0.34 18.20 14.34
N VAL A 273 0.84 17.82 15.51
CA VAL A 273 0.00 17.51 16.69
C VAL A 273 0.34 18.56 17.75
N PRO A 274 -0.64 19.34 18.25
CA PRO A 274 -0.43 20.27 19.34
C PRO A 274 0.08 19.51 20.58
N GLN A 275 1.37 19.61 20.86
CA GLN A 275 2.02 18.90 21.95
C GLN A 275 2.40 19.87 23.07
N ALA A 276 1.46 20.74 23.48
CA ALA A 276 1.70 21.77 24.49
C ALA A 276 2.22 21.17 25.81
N ALA A 277 1.63 20.06 26.28
CA ALA A 277 2.08 19.36 27.48
C ALA A 277 3.50 18.78 27.33
N ARG A 278 3.82 18.15 26.19
CA ARG A 278 5.17 17.64 25.93
C ARG A 278 6.19 18.77 25.80
N ARG A 279 5.80 19.90 25.19
CA ARG A 279 6.64 21.09 25.08
C ARG A 279 6.93 21.68 26.45
N ALA A 280 5.92 21.82 27.31
CA ALA A 280 6.09 22.25 28.69
C ALA A 280 7.01 21.29 29.48
N PHE A 281 6.81 19.98 29.32
CA PHE A 281 7.67 18.96 29.92
C PHE A 281 9.13 19.04 29.44
N LEU A 282 9.37 19.29 28.15
CA LEU A 282 10.71 19.48 27.60
C LEU A 282 11.36 20.77 28.14
N TRP A 283 10.60 21.85 28.28
CA TRP A 283 11.08 23.09 28.92
C TRP A 283 11.47 22.88 30.38
N GLN A 284 10.69 22.09 31.14
CA GLN A 284 11.01 21.73 32.52
C GLN A 284 12.28 20.87 32.59
N ALA A 285 12.39 19.86 31.72
CA ALA A 285 13.60 19.05 31.63
C ALA A 285 14.84 19.87 31.26
N LEU A 286 14.70 20.88 30.40
CA LEU A 286 15.79 21.81 30.04
C LEU A 286 16.18 22.70 31.23
N ALA A 287 15.19 23.22 31.97
CA ALA A 287 15.43 24.05 33.14
C ALA A 287 16.21 23.28 34.23
N VAL A 288 15.87 22.00 34.43
CA VAL A 288 16.59 21.09 35.32
C VAL A 288 18.00 20.81 34.80
N ALA A 289 18.14 20.49 33.50
CA ALA A 289 19.44 20.17 32.90
C ALA A 289 20.47 21.29 33.08
N ARG A 290 20.03 22.56 33.00
CA ARG A 290 20.88 23.74 33.21
C ARG A 290 21.43 23.90 34.63
N GLN A 291 20.85 23.22 35.61
CA GLN A 291 21.29 23.25 37.01
C GLN A 291 22.22 22.09 37.36
N LEU A 292 22.46 21.18 36.42
CA LEU A 292 23.38 20.05 36.62
C LEU A 292 24.81 20.50 36.33
N GLU A 293 25.73 20.21 37.26
CA GLU A 293 27.14 20.55 37.14
C GLU A 293 27.98 19.35 36.64
N PRO A 294 28.80 19.53 35.59
CA PRO A 294 29.77 18.51 35.17
C PRO A 294 30.73 18.12 36.31
N GLY A 295 31.04 16.83 36.43
CA GLY A 295 31.95 16.30 37.45
C GLY A 295 31.30 16.04 38.81
N ARG A 296 30.26 16.80 39.18
CA ARG A 296 29.44 16.58 40.39
C ARG A 296 28.19 15.74 40.09
N ASP A 297 27.36 16.23 39.17
CA ASP A 297 26.03 15.69 38.90
C ASP A 297 25.99 14.81 37.65
N PHE A 298 27.04 14.83 36.82
CA PHE A 298 27.25 13.88 35.73
C PHE A 298 28.70 13.83 35.26
N LYS A 299 29.09 12.69 34.67
CA LYS A 299 30.34 12.53 33.95
C LYS A 299 30.01 12.18 32.50
N ILE A 300 30.71 12.80 31.57
CA ILE A 300 30.62 12.50 30.14
C ILE A 300 31.85 11.65 29.81
N ASP A 301 31.63 10.40 29.44
CA ASP A 301 32.70 9.59 28.86
C ASP A 301 32.85 9.97 27.38
N ALA A 302 34.06 10.37 26.98
CA ALA A 302 34.35 10.74 25.60
C ALA A 302 34.53 9.51 24.69
N SER A 303 34.85 8.35 25.28
CA SER A 303 35.10 7.07 24.57
C SER A 303 33.79 6.32 24.30
N GLU A 304 32.90 6.30 25.28
CA GLU A 304 31.52 5.88 25.13
C GLU A 304 30.64 7.13 25.09
N ARG A 305 30.33 7.63 23.88
CA ARG A 305 29.49 8.83 23.62
C ARG A 305 28.03 8.70 24.11
N SER A 306 27.80 8.07 25.25
CA SER A 306 26.53 7.47 25.60
C SER A 306 26.17 7.29 27.08
N THR A 307 27.12 7.28 28.00
CA THR A 307 26.84 6.79 29.35
C THR A 307 26.84 7.91 30.39
N VAL A 308 25.74 7.99 31.14
CA VAL A 308 25.60 8.85 32.32
C VAL A 308 25.67 7.93 33.53
N SER A 309 26.62 8.19 34.43
CA SER A 309 26.83 7.39 35.66
C SER A 309 25.54 7.22 36.48
N ALA A 310 25.42 6.13 37.24
CA ALA A 310 24.29 5.91 38.14
C ALA A 310 24.16 7.04 39.18
N ASP A 311 25.29 7.54 39.70
CA ASP A 311 25.33 8.63 40.69
C ASP A 311 24.75 9.93 40.11
N ALA A 312 25.02 10.18 38.84
CA ALA A 312 24.51 11.33 38.10
C ALA A 312 22.98 11.28 37.92
N ARG A 313 22.47 10.07 37.73
CA ARG A 313 21.03 9.79 37.64
C ARG A 313 20.34 10.00 38.99
N ILE A 314 21.00 9.66 40.09
CA ILE A 314 20.48 9.89 41.44
C ILE A 314 20.53 11.38 41.80
N ALA A 315 21.63 12.08 41.52
CA ALA A 315 21.78 13.51 41.78
C ALA A 315 20.75 14.35 41.03
N SER A 316 20.54 14.07 39.73
CA SER A 316 19.49 14.73 38.94
C SER A 316 18.08 14.45 39.47
N ILE A 317 17.76 13.22 39.87
CA ILE A 317 16.49 12.89 40.53
C ILE A 317 16.32 13.66 41.85
N GLN A 318 17.39 13.83 42.64
CA GLN A 318 17.35 14.58 43.90
C GLN A 318 17.19 16.09 43.68
N VAL A 319 17.79 16.66 42.64
CA VAL A 319 17.60 18.07 42.24
C VAL A 319 16.15 18.28 41.78
N VAL A 320 15.63 17.40 40.92
CA VAL A 320 14.22 17.48 40.48
C VAL A 320 13.25 17.27 41.66
N ALA A 321 13.54 16.34 42.57
CA ALA A 321 12.72 16.11 43.76
C ALA A 321 12.75 17.30 44.74
N ARG A 322 13.88 18.01 44.86
CA ARG A 322 13.95 19.26 45.65
C ARG A 322 13.15 20.38 45.02
N LEU A 323 13.26 20.56 43.71
CA LEU A 323 12.58 21.65 42.99
C LEU A 323 11.07 21.39 42.81
N PHE A 324 10.67 20.12 42.69
CA PHE A 324 9.33 19.72 42.24
C PHE A 324 8.69 18.58 43.06
N GLY A 325 9.11 18.38 44.31
CA GLY A 325 8.72 17.24 45.16
C GLY A 325 7.22 17.00 45.34
N ARG A 326 6.37 18.00 45.04
CA ARG A 326 4.90 17.89 45.05
C ARG A 326 4.30 17.18 43.82
N LEU A 327 5.05 16.95 42.75
CA LEU A 327 4.54 16.44 41.46
C LEU A 327 4.61 14.91 41.28
N GLY A 328 4.98 14.18 42.35
CA GLY A 328 4.95 12.71 42.36
C GLY A 328 6.18 12.03 41.76
N ARG A 329 6.53 10.84 42.28
CA ARG A 329 7.81 10.14 42.03
C ARG A 329 8.03 9.71 40.57
N ILE A 330 6.96 9.36 39.84
CA ILE A 330 7.05 8.92 38.44
C ILE A 330 7.42 10.09 37.52
N TRP A 331 6.86 11.27 37.79
CA TRP A 331 7.10 12.49 37.03
C TRP A 331 8.54 12.99 37.21
N VAL A 332 9.03 13.01 38.46
CA VAL A 332 10.42 13.36 38.81
C VAL A 332 11.44 12.51 38.05
N LYS A 333 11.19 11.20 37.95
CA LYS A 333 12.09 10.27 37.25
C LYS A 333 12.14 10.55 35.74
N GLN A 334 11.00 10.79 35.09
CA GLN A 334 10.92 11.06 33.65
C GLN A 334 11.59 12.38 33.25
N VAL A 335 11.42 13.43 34.07
CA VAL A 335 12.05 14.74 33.83
C VAL A 335 13.57 14.64 33.96
N ALA A 336 14.08 13.96 35.00
CA ALA A 336 15.51 13.77 35.22
C ALA A 336 16.18 12.98 34.09
N GLU A 337 15.54 11.91 33.61
CA GLU A 337 16.05 11.10 32.49
C GLU A 337 16.18 11.92 31.19
N LYS A 338 15.21 12.81 30.92
CA LYS A 338 15.24 13.68 29.75
C LYS A 338 16.22 14.84 29.88
N ALA A 339 16.42 15.36 31.09
CA ALA A 339 17.45 16.36 31.37
C ALA A 339 18.86 15.82 31.07
N LEU A 340 19.14 14.59 31.51
CA LEU A 340 20.42 13.91 31.25
C LEU A 340 20.65 13.59 29.76
N LEU A 341 19.59 13.28 29.02
CA LEU A 341 19.63 13.13 27.57
C LEU A 341 20.09 14.42 26.87
N ARG A 342 19.67 15.60 27.34
CA ARG A 342 20.13 16.88 26.79
C ARG A 342 21.61 17.12 27.09
N VAL A 343 22.03 16.89 28.32
CA VAL A 343 23.44 16.99 28.74
C VAL A 343 24.35 16.12 27.85
N ARG A 344 23.90 14.90 27.53
CA ARG A 344 24.57 13.99 26.59
C ARG A 344 24.66 14.57 25.17
N LEU A 345 23.61 15.23 24.67
CA LEU A 345 23.58 15.80 23.32
C LEU A 345 24.41 17.09 23.18
N SER A 346 24.55 17.88 24.25
CA SER A 346 25.42 19.08 24.26
C SER A 346 26.92 18.76 24.30
N ALA A 347 27.29 17.50 24.54
CA ALA A 347 28.68 17.04 24.57
C ALA A 347 29.21 16.56 23.20
N GLY A 348 28.41 16.67 22.12
CA GLY A 348 28.83 16.36 20.75
C GLY A 348 29.63 17.50 20.09
N PRO A 349 30.29 17.27 18.95
CA PRO A 349 31.25 18.21 18.34
C PRO A 349 30.63 19.47 17.72
N VAL A 350 29.30 19.63 17.77
CA VAL A 350 28.61 20.86 17.35
C VAL A 350 28.09 21.53 18.61
N GLY A 351 28.85 22.51 19.09
CA GLY A 351 28.37 23.46 20.10
C GLY A 351 27.10 24.14 19.58
N PHE A 352 25.94 23.70 20.04
CA PHE A 352 24.67 24.39 19.82
C PHE A 352 24.59 25.58 20.79
N ASP A 353 25.44 26.59 20.54
CA ASP A 353 25.35 27.93 21.15
C ASP A 353 24.46 28.88 20.34
N SER A 354 23.74 28.37 19.33
CA SER A 354 22.66 29.14 18.71
C SER A 354 21.36 28.99 19.52
N PRO A 355 20.62 30.10 19.76
CA PRO A 355 19.30 30.01 20.35
C PRO A 355 18.44 29.17 19.42
N VAL A 356 17.99 28.01 19.91
CA VAL A 356 16.97 27.22 19.22
C VAL A 356 15.68 28.03 19.32
N THR A 357 15.46 28.92 18.36
CA THR A 357 14.15 29.49 18.05
C THR A 357 13.28 28.33 17.59
N PHE A 358 12.51 27.75 18.51
CA PHE A 358 11.33 26.99 18.13
C PHE A 358 10.34 28.00 17.55
N GLY A 359 10.34 28.11 16.22
CA GLY A 359 9.35 28.88 15.46
C GLY A 359 7.92 28.48 15.87
N GLN A 360 7.05 29.47 15.83
CA GLN A 360 5.65 29.43 16.25
C GLN A 360 4.83 28.28 15.65
#